data_AF-A0A9D5LWX3-F1
#
_entry.id   AF-A0A9D5LWX3-F1
#
_cell.length_a   1.000
_cell.length_b   1.000
_cell.length_c   1.000
_cell.angle_alpha   90.00
_cell.angle_beta   90.00
_cell.angle_gamma   90.00
#
_symmetry.space_group_name_H-M   'P 1'
#
loop_
_entity.id
_entity.type
_entity.pdbx_description
1 polymer ?
#
loop_
_entity_poly.entity_id
_entity_poly.type
_entity_poly.pdbx_seq_one_letter_code
_entity_poly.pdbx_strand_id
1 'polypeptide(L)'
;MLLQNLSNKFRLTLAAVAAGLTFTGCSSFVYDDLPECPAQLNVKFQFNYTLDRGEAFAAQVHSVNVWAFDQAGNFVWSGSAAGESLASPDFQLETTLGEGVYDFVAWCGLDGNDDFSLATYTPASMQELEMKLVTLEENNLNISSSHFKSLFHGMKSGVKHTINHYAPSITTVTIPLIKDTNDIAVMLMNTDGTVLNTEDFSVSFTYADSWLAWDNAVMTQSPTVTYTPWSQLYGESTSDSRAETDDVNDNDVSAPVRSTLLYELSVSRLMTGGNAYLDIVRNTDGERIIHVPLIDFFILEKGNRYDMYGDQEYLDRRSDYSALFFIDNDMGWYMAGGIYINGWAIVPPQSDPIY
;
A
#
# COMPACT_ATOMS: atom_id res chain seq x y z
N MET A 1 42.59 -5.39 109.20
CA MET A 1 42.07 -4.33 110.09
C MET A 1 41.71 -3.15 109.19
N LEU A 2 40.39 -2.91 109.03
CA LEU A 2 39.67 -1.76 108.41
C LEU A 2 39.95 -1.40 106.92
N LEU A 3 39.04 -1.73 105.97
CA LEU A 3 37.83 -0.99 105.47
C LEU A 3 38.23 0.15 104.49
N GLN A 4 37.64 0.41 103.30
CA GLN A 4 36.35 0.08 102.68
C GLN A 4 36.33 0.55 101.19
N ASN A 5 35.67 -0.21 100.29
CA ASN A 5 34.61 0.16 99.32
C ASN A 5 34.65 1.49 98.51
N LEU A 6 34.01 1.68 97.34
CA LEU A 6 33.38 0.90 96.27
C LEU A 6 32.74 1.95 95.33
N SER A 7 32.91 1.82 94.00
CA SER A 7 31.93 2.13 92.94
C SER A 7 31.27 3.52 92.71
N ASN A 8 30.92 3.71 91.42
CA ASN A 8 29.91 4.59 90.79
C ASN A 8 30.37 5.99 90.35
N LYS A 9 30.74 6.17 89.07
CA LYS A 9 29.88 6.35 87.87
C LYS A 9 29.07 7.65 87.90
N PHE A 10 29.50 8.67 87.13
CA PHE A 10 28.61 9.38 86.20
C PHE A 10 29.40 10.19 85.16
N ARG A 11 28.81 10.26 83.97
CA ARG A 11 29.35 10.70 82.67
C ARG A 11 29.52 12.23 82.58
N LEU A 12 30.45 12.73 81.76
CA LEU A 12 30.21 13.82 80.78
C LEU A 12 31.43 14.03 79.82
N THR A 13 31.19 13.74 78.54
CA THR A 13 31.62 14.44 77.29
C THR A 13 33.04 14.99 77.06
N LEU A 14 33.59 14.52 75.92
CA LEU A 14 34.29 15.25 74.83
C LEU A 14 35.76 15.67 75.02
N ALA A 15 36.68 14.96 74.37
CA ALA A 15 37.90 15.55 73.80
C ALA A 15 38.40 14.69 72.62
N ALA A 16 38.62 15.38 71.51
CA ALA A 16 39.01 14.87 70.22
C ALA A 16 40.38 14.17 70.21
N VAL A 17 40.48 13.05 69.50
CA VAL A 17 41.72 12.61 68.87
C VAL A 17 41.42 12.35 67.40
N ALA A 18 41.59 13.41 66.61
CA ALA A 18 41.85 13.30 65.19
C ALA A 18 43.34 13.03 65.02
N ALA A 19 43.70 11.83 64.57
CA ALA A 19 45.00 11.57 63.97
C ALA A 19 44.94 10.30 63.10
N GLY A 20 44.97 10.50 61.78
CA GLY A 20 45.73 9.62 60.90
C GLY A 20 45.08 8.32 60.44
N LEU A 21 43.88 8.38 59.86
CA LEU A 21 43.57 7.51 58.73
C LEU A 21 43.37 8.40 57.51
N THR A 22 44.49 8.79 56.91
CA THR A 22 44.48 9.19 55.50
C THR A 22 43.98 7.97 54.73
N PHE A 23 42.67 7.94 54.45
CA PHE A 23 42.20 7.23 53.28
C PHE A 23 43.03 7.81 52.13
N THR A 24 43.98 7.02 51.65
CA THR A 24 44.44 7.12 50.28
C THR A 24 43.18 7.14 49.45
N GLY A 25 42.80 8.33 48.97
CA GLY A 25 41.82 8.42 47.91
C GLY A 25 42.27 7.43 46.85
N CYS A 26 41.40 6.49 46.51
CA CYS A 26 41.56 5.67 45.32
C CYS A 26 41.54 6.65 44.14
N SER A 27 42.72 7.16 43.83
CA SER A 27 43.04 7.81 42.59
C SER A 27 43.10 6.70 41.57
N SER A 28 42.08 6.65 40.72
CA SER A 28 42.19 6.24 39.32
C SER A 28 42.83 4.86 39.08
N PHE A 29 42.10 3.73 39.23
CA PHE A 29 42.52 2.45 38.62
C PHE A 29 41.48 1.31 38.57
N VAL A 30 40.17 1.58 38.55
CA VAL A 30 39.15 0.59 38.11
C VAL A 30 37.99 1.33 37.45
N TYR A 31 38.21 1.80 36.22
CA TYR A 31 37.15 1.66 35.23
C TYR A 31 37.57 0.40 34.48
N ASP A 32 37.14 -0.77 34.98
CA ASP A 32 36.98 -1.90 34.07
C ASP A 32 36.20 -1.34 32.88
N ASP A 33 36.68 -1.55 31.66
CA ASP A 33 36.02 -1.15 30.43
C ASP A 33 34.59 -1.73 30.46
N LEU A 34 33.66 -0.96 31.02
CA LEU A 34 32.26 -1.34 31.07
C LEU A 34 31.84 -1.47 29.60
N PRO A 35 31.26 -2.62 29.20
CA PRO A 35 30.80 -2.78 27.84
C PRO A 35 29.87 -1.61 27.49
N GLU A 36 29.99 -1.11 26.26
CA GLU A 36 29.14 -0.03 25.78
C GLU A 36 27.67 -0.34 26.07
N CYS A 37 26.92 0.66 26.55
CA CYS A 37 25.50 0.48 26.82
C CYS A 37 24.79 0.01 25.54
N PRO A 38 24.07 -1.12 25.56
CA PRO A 38 23.45 -1.65 24.36
C PRO A 38 22.44 -0.66 23.80
N ALA A 39 22.65 -0.26 22.55
CA ALA A 39 21.71 0.55 21.78
C ALA A 39 21.24 -0.26 20.58
N GLN A 40 19.93 -0.29 20.38
CA GLN A 40 19.28 -1.06 19.33
C GLN A 40 18.41 -0.13 18.50
N LEU A 41 18.57 -0.17 17.18
CA LEU A 41 17.64 0.43 16.23
C LEU A 41 16.80 -0.68 15.61
N ASN A 42 15.49 -0.54 15.71
CA ASN A 42 14.51 -1.45 15.14
C ASN A 42 13.73 -0.78 14.03
N VAL A 43 13.30 -1.55 13.03
CA VAL A 43 12.44 -1.10 11.94
C VAL A 43 11.07 -1.73 12.12
N LYS A 44 10.03 -0.89 12.14
CA LYS A 44 8.62 -1.29 12.08
C LYS A 44 7.99 -0.72 10.82
N PHE A 45 6.94 -1.37 10.34
CA PHE A 45 6.17 -0.96 9.18
C PHE A 45 4.76 -0.56 9.62
N GLN A 46 4.14 0.36 8.89
CA GLN A 46 2.78 0.79 9.12
C GLN A 46 2.07 1.00 7.79
N PHE A 47 0.89 0.42 7.63
CA PHE A 47 0.04 0.61 6.46
C PHE A 47 -1.32 1.16 6.89
N ASN A 48 -1.36 2.49 7.07
CA ASN A 48 -2.58 3.25 7.35
C ASN A 48 -2.91 4.28 6.26
N TYR A 49 -2.22 4.18 5.11
CA TYR A 49 -2.44 5.02 3.95
C TYR A 49 -3.62 4.48 3.14
N THR A 50 -4.78 4.41 3.80
CA THR A 50 -6.06 3.93 3.25
C THR A 50 -7.11 5.04 3.35
N LEU A 51 -8.26 4.88 2.69
CA LEU A 51 -9.36 5.85 2.79
C LEU A 51 -9.93 5.96 4.21
N ASP A 52 -10.04 4.83 4.93
CA ASP A 52 -10.58 4.75 6.30
C ASP A 52 -9.55 5.06 7.40
N ARG A 53 -8.26 5.18 7.03
CA ARG A 53 -7.11 5.44 7.93
C ARG A 53 -6.89 4.35 8.98
N GLY A 54 -7.47 3.17 8.79
CA GLY A 54 -7.24 2.01 9.63
C GLY A 54 -5.82 1.48 9.45
N GLU A 55 -5.23 0.94 10.52
CA GLU A 55 -3.97 0.20 10.40
C GLU A 55 -4.26 -1.18 9.79
N ALA A 56 -3.64 -1.48 8.66
CA ALA A 56 -3.90 -2.69 7.86
C ALA A 56 -2.65 -3.53 7.57
N PHE A 57 -1.48 -3.21 8.16
CA PHE A 57 -0.22 -3.94 7.91
C PHE A 57 -0.38 -5.44 8.17
N ALA A 58 -0.80 -5.82 9.38
CA ALA A 58 -0.92 -7.22 9.78
C ALA A 58 -1.94 -8.01 8.94
N ALA A 59 -2.92 -7.33 8.34
CA ALA A 59 -3.97 -7.94 7.54
C ALA A 59 -3.60 -8.09 6.06
N GLN A 60 -2.79 -7.18 5.51
CA GLN A 60 -2.58 -7.08 4.06
C GLN A 60 -1.11 -7.28 3.62
N VAL A 61 -0.15 -7.13 4.52
CA VAL A 61 1.28 -7.23 4.17
C VAL A 61 1.83 -8.57 4.66
N HIS A 62 2.23 -9.43 3.72
CA HIS A 62 2.65 -10.81 4.01
C HIS A 62 4.15 -11.06 3.84
N SER A 63 4.88 -10.09 3.29
CA SER A 63 6.35 -10.06 3.30
C SER A 63 6.86 -8.64 3.27
N VAL A 64 8.03 -8.41 3.85
CA VAL A 64 8.71 -7.11 3.87
C VAL A 64 10.16 -7.29 3.46
N ASN A 65 10.65 -6.37 2.64
CA ASN A 65 12.07 -6.18 2.37
C ASN A 65 12.40 -4.71 2.57
N VAL A 66 13.49 -4.43 3.28
CA VAL A 66 13.94 -3.07 3.59
C VAL A 66 15.44 -2.97 3.45
N TRP A 67 15.91 -1.84 2.91
CA TRP A 67 17.31 -1.48 2.75
C TRP A 67 17.56 -0.14 3.43
N ALA A 68 18.72 -0.02 4.08
CA ALA A 68 19.20 1.20 4.70
C ALA A 68 20.45 1.70 3.97
N PHE A 69 20.48 3.01 3.76
CA PHE A 69 21.57 3.73 3.10
C PHE A 69 22.13 4.79 4.06
N ASP A 70 23.45 4.96 4.10
CA ASP A 70 24.08 6.00 4.89
C ASP A 70 23.90 7.40 4.26
N GLN A 71 24.35 8.45 4.94
CA GLN A 71 24.27 9.83 4.45
C GLN A 71 25.02 10.07 3.12
N ALA A 72 25.98 9.20 2.76
CA ALA A 72 26.68 9.26 1.47
C ALA A 72 25.95 8.47 0.37
N GLY A 73 24.83 7.81 0.69
CA GLY A 73 24.01 7.02 -0.23
C GLY A 73 24.49 5.58 -0.40
N ASN A 74 25.43 5.11 0.42
CA ASN A 74 25.94 3.74 0.32
C ASN A 74 24.99 2.77 1.01
N PHE A 75 24.75 1.61 0.39
CA PHE A 75 24.05 0.50 1.04
C PHE A 75 24.83 -0.01 2.27
N VAL A 76 24.18 -0.04 3.43
CA VAL A 76 24.82 -0.42 4.71
C VAL A 76 24.11 -1.55 5.46
N TRP A 77 22.82 -1.78 5.21
CA TRP A 77 22.06 -2.85 5.87
C TRP A 77 20.79 -3.19 5.10
N SER A 78 20.36 -4.44 5.17
CA SER A 78 19.03 -4.88 4.70
C SER A 78 18.40 -5.85 5.69
N GLY A 79 17.07 -5.89 5.71
CA GLY A 79 16.29 -6.87 6.45
C GLY A 79 15.09 -7.36 5.64
N SER A 80 14.66 -8.59 5.91
CA SER A 80 13.47 -9.16 5.29
C SER A 80 12.78 -10.15 6.22
N ALA A 81 11.46 -10.27 6.09
CA ALA A 81 10.67 -11.28 6.76
C ALA A 81 9.41 -11.59 5.95
N ALA A 82 8.84 -12.78 6.15
CA ALA A 82 7.60 -13.21 5.52
C ALA A 82 6.80 -14.14 6.45
N GLY A 83 5.54 -14.38 6.09
CA GLY A 83 4.66 -15.33 6.77
C GLY A 83 4.06 -14.81 8.07
N GLU A 84 3.62 -15.73 8.93
CA GLU A 84 2.76 -15.45 10.09
C GLU A 84 3.37 -14.48 11.12
N SER A 85 4.71 -14.33 11.14
CA SER A 85 5.40 -13.42 12.05
C SER A 85 4.98 -11.94 11.89
N LEU A 86 4.59 -11.53 10.68
CA LEU A 86 4.15 -10.16 10.37
C LEU A 86 2.78 -9.84 10.97
N ALA A 87 1.97 -10.85 11.30
CA ALA A 87 0.67 -10.65 11.94
C ALA A 87 0.79 -10.23 13.42
N SER A 88 1.99 -10.34 14.00
CA SER A 88 2.23 -9.91 15.37
C SER A 88 2.20 -8.37 15.48
N PRO A 89 1.46 -7.78 16.44
CA PRO A 89 1.44 -6.33 16.65
C PRO A 89 2.81 -5.77 17.07
N ASP A 90 3.66 -6.63 17.64
CA ASP A 90 5.02 -6.33 18.10
C ASP A 90 6.09 -6.65 17.05
N PHE A 91 5.69 -7.03 15.83
CA PHE A 91 6.63 -7.30 14.75
C PHE A 91 7.53 -6.08 14.47
N GLN A 92 8.83 -6.33 14.48
CA GLN A 92 9.88 -5.38 14.18
C GLN A 92 11.14 -6.15 13.71
N LEU A 93 11.92 -5.53 12.83
CA LEU A 93 13.23 -6.03 12.41
C LEU A 93 14.31 -5.37 13.24
N GLU A 94 15.18 -6.17 13.86
CA GLU A 94 16.37 -5.67 14.54
C GLU A 94 17.46 -5.35 13.52
N THR A 95 18.02 -4.15 13.59
CA THR A 95 19.14 -3.74 12.72
C THR A 95 20.48 -3.91 13.44
N THR A 96 21.57 -3.94 12.66
CA THR A 96 22.95 -3.89 13.19
C THR A 96 23.59 -2.52 12.94
N LEU A 97 22.77 -1.48 12.72
CA LEU A 97 23.24 -0.14 12.37
C LEU A 97 23.78 0.58 13.61
N GLY A 98 24.98 1.14 13.50
CA GLY A 98 25.59 1.98 14.54
C GLY A 98 25.07 3.42 14.51
N GLU A 99 25.65 4.28 15.35
CA GLU A 99 25.33 5.71 15.35
C GLU A 99 25.52 6.34 13.96
N GLY A 100 24.52 7.11 13.52
CA GLY A 100 24.52 7.67 12.17
C GLY A 100 23.19 8.27 11.73
N VAL A 101 23.13 8.63 10.45
CA VAL A 101 21.91 9.10 9.77
C VAL A 101 21.66 8.20 8.58
N TYR A 102 20.45 7.67 8.48
CA TYR A 102 20.10 6.66 7.49
C TYR A 102 18.82 7.01 6.72
N ASP A 103 18.79 6.60 5.46
CA ASP A 103 17.60 6.55 4.63
C ASP A 103 17.16 5.10 4.47
N PHE A 104 15.88 4.82 4.70
CA PHE A 104 15.29 3.50 4.52
C PHE A 104 14.38 3.49 3.29
N VAL A 105 14.51 2.46 2.47
CA VAL A 105 13.61 2.15 1.35
C VAL A 105 13.08 0.74 1.54
N ALA A 106 11.79 0.53 1.37
CA ALA A 106 11.13 -0.75 1.53
C ALA A 106 10.27 -1.10 0.32
N TRP A 107 10.36 -2.35 -0.10
CA TRP A 107 9.45 -3.00 -1.02
C TRP A 107 8.87 -4.22 -0.30
N CYS A 108 7.55 -4.29 -0.18
CA CYS A 108 6.86 -5.32 0.58
C CYS A 108 5.90 -6.08 -0.35
N GLY A 109 5.58 -7.33 0.00
CA GLY A 109 4.79 -8.21 -0.86
C GLY A 109 5.60 -8.87 -1.97
N LEU A 110 6.92 -9.04 -1.80
CA LEU A 110 7.80 -9.68 -2.80
C LEU A 110 7.85 -11.20 -2.68
N ASP A 111 7.70 -11.76 -1.48
CA ASP A 111 7.73 -13.21 -1.28
C ASP A 111 6.58 -13.89 -2.03
N GLY A 112 6.94 -14.80 -2.95
CA GLY A 112 6.01 -15.49 -3.82
C GLY A 112 5.27 -14.60 -4.82
N ASN A 113 5.72 -13.36 -5.05
CA ASN A 113 5.11 -12.46 -6.03
C ASN A 113 5.84 -12.59 -7.38
N ASP A 114 5.16 -13.19 -8.36
CA ASP A 114 5.68 -13.41 -9.70
C ASP A 114 5.24 -12.31 -10.69
N ASP A 115 4.38 -11.39 -10.25
CA ASP A 115 3.86 -10.28 -11.06
C ASP A 115 4.87 -9.14 -11.14
N PHE A 116 5.75 -8.99 -10.15
CA PHE A 116 6.72 -7.90 -10.06
C PHE A 116 8.15 -8.41 -9.84
N SER A 117 9.11 -7.72 -10.44
CA SER A 117 10.52 -8.03 -10.38
C SER A 117 11.31 -6.83 -9.88
N LEU A 118 11.96 -7.00 -8.72
CA LEU A 118 12.93 -6.04 -8.20
C LEU A 118 14.26 -6.19 -8.95
N ALA A 119 14.85 -5.08 -9.39
CA ALA A 119 16.08 -5.09 -10.17
C ALA A 119 17.28 -5.73 -9.43
N THR A 120 17.40 -5.50 -8.12
CA THR A 120 18.43 -6.12 -7.27
C THR A 120 18.03 -6.13 -5.80
N TYR A 121 18.42 -7.18 -5.09
CA TYR A 121 18.31 -7.26 -3.62
C TYR A 121 19.58 -6.78 -2.90
N THR A 122 20.66 -6.54 -3.64
CA THR A 122 21.95 -6.06 -3.11
C THR A 122 22.37 -4.79 -3.86
N PRO A 123 21.63 -3.68 -3.69
CA PRO A 123 21.91 -2.44 -4.39
C PRO A 123 23.22 -1.81 -3.92
N ALA A 124 23.93 -1.11 -4.79
CA ALA A 124 25.04 -0.23 -4.38
C ALA A 124 24.53 1.14 -3.88
N SER A 125 23.41 1.61 -4.44
CA SER A 125 22.73 2.86 -4.10
C SER A 125 21.22 2.68 -4.16
N MET A 126 20.46 3.54 -3.49
CA MET A 126 19.00 3.44 -3.47
C MET A 126 18.39 3.46 -4.88
N GLN A 127 19.01 4.17 -5.84
CA GLN A 127 18.56 4.27 -7.22
C GLN A 127 18.46 2.94 -7.95
N GLU A 128 19.14 1.89 -7.48
CA GLU A 128 19.07 0.55 -8.08
C GLU A 128 17.86 -0.26 -7.62
N LEU A 129 17.09 0.22 -6.62
CA LEU A 129 15.87 -0.44 -6.11
C LEU A 129 14.64 -0.15 -6.99
N GLU A 130 14.78 -0.37 -8.29
CA GLU A 130 13.69 -0.23 -9.26
C GLU A 130 12.81 -1.48 -9.28
N MET A 131 11.50 -1.28 -9.44
CA MET A 131 10.50 -2.34 -9.52
C MET A 131 9.89 -2.36 -10.92
N LYS A 132 9.81 -3.55 -11.53
CA LYS A 132 9.20 -3.74 -12.85
C LYS A 132 8.07 -4.73 -12.80
N LEU A 133 6.96 -4.41 -13.44
CA LEU A 133 5.90 -5.35 -13.73
C LEU A 133 6.38 -6.37 -14.77
N VAL A 134 6.13 -7.65 -14.50
CA VAL A 134 6.35 -8.74 -15.43
C VAL A 134 5.19 -8.77 -16.43
N THR A 135 5.51 -8.73 -17.72
CA THR A 135 4.52 -8.72 -18.81
C THR A 135 4.86 -9.77 -19.85
N LEU A 136 3.84 -10.21 -20.59
CA LEU A 136 4.00 -11.04 -21.78
C LEU A 136 4.15 -10.14 -23.00
N GLU A 137 5.25 -10.29 -23.74
CA GLU A 137 5.40 -9.60 -25.02
C GLU A 137 4.69 -10.38 -26.13
N GLU A 138 3.65 -9.80 -26.72
CA GLU A 138 2.90 -10.38 -27.83
C GLU A 138 2.52 -9.30 -28.84
N ASN A 139 2.77 -9.54 -30.14
CA ASN A 139 2.45 -8.61 -31.22
C ASN A 139 3.00 -7.18 -31.00
N ASN A 140 4.20 -7.05 -30.41
CA ASN A 140 4.82 -5.79 -30.00
C ASN A 140 4.05 -5.00 -28.90
N LEU A 141 3.18 -5.67 -28.15
CA LEU A 141 2.52 -5.14 -26.96
C LEU A 141 3.06 -5.84 -25.72
N ASN A 142 3.13 -5.11 -24.61
CA ASN A 142 3.32 -5.69 -23.29
C ASN A 142 1.94 -5.96 -22.70
N ILE A 143 1.61 -7.22 -22.44
CA ILE A 143 0.29 -7.63 -21.96
C ILE A 143 0.42 -8.13 -20.52
N SER A 144 -0.53 -7.73 -19.68
CA SER A 144 -0.71 -8.34 -18.37
C SER A 144 -2.16 -8.80 -18.20
N SER A 145 -2.33 -10.06 -17.84
CA SER A 145 -3.63 -10.70 -17.56
C SER A 145 -3.64 -11.36 -16.18
N SER A 146 -2.72 -10.97 -15.30
CA SER A 146 -2.57 -11.55 -13.98
C SER A 146 -3.49 -10.86 -12.97
N HIS A 147 -3.92 -11.62 -11.97
CA HIS A 147 -4.46 -11.06 -10.73
C HIS A 147 -3.29 -10.77 -9.78
N PHE A 148 -2.96 -9.50 -9.60
CA PHE A 148 -1.75 -9.11 -8.89
C PHE A 148 -1.80 -9.44 -7.40
N LYS A 149 -0.72 -10.04 -6.90
CA LYS A 149 -0.44 -9.99 -5.46
C LYS A 149 -0.13 -8.56 -5.04
N SER A 150 -0.54 -8.20 -3.82
CA SER A 150 -0.36 -6.84 -3.32
C SER A 150 1.12 -6.45 -3.23
N LEU A 151 1.46 -5.30 -3.80
CA LEU A 151 2.78 -4.69 -3.72
C LEU A 151 2.68 -3.41 -2.90
N PHE A 152 3.66 -3.17 -2.03
CA PHE A 152 3.73 -1.95 -1.23
C PHE A 152 5.13 -1.35 -1.26
N HIS A 153 5.18 -0.03 -1.23
CA HIS A 153 6.39 0.75 -1.09
C HIS A 153 6.40 1.56 0.20
N GLY A 154 7.57 1.78 0.78
CA GLY A 154 7.72 2.73 1.87
C GLY A 154 9.10 3.34 1.96
N MET A 155 9.15 4.57 2.46
CA MET A 155 10.42 5.28 2.65
C MET A 155 10.45 6.08 3.94
N LYS A 156 11.63 6.15 4.54
CA LYS A 156 11.90 7.05 5.66
C LYS A 156 13.32 7.58 5.60
N SER A 157 13.46 8.88 5.33
CA SER A 157 14.76 9.53 5.15
C SER A 157 15.20 10.30 6.39
N GLY A 158 16.51 10.48 6.56
CA GLY A 158 17.12 11.30 7.61
C GLY A 158 16.94 10.75 9.03
N VAL A 159 16.82 9.43 9.17
CA VAL A 159 16.63 8.77 10.47
C VAL A 159 17.93 8.84 11.26
N LYS A 160 17.93 9.63 12.33
CA LYS A 160 19.08 9.78 13.23
C LYS A 160 19.06 8.68 14.28
N HIS A 161 20.07 7.83 14.29
CA HIS A 161 20.31 6.89 15.38
C HIS A 161 21.47 7.41 16.24
N THR A 162 21.21 7.67 17.51
CA THR A 162 22.20 8.17 18.48
C THR A 162 22.31 7.19 19.64
N ILE A 163 23.53 6.89 20.08
CA ILE A 163 23.75 5.94 21.17
C ILE A 163 23.88 6.67 22.49
N ASN A 164 23.07 6.30 23.49
CA ASN A 164 23.27 6.78 24.85
C ASN A 164 24.31 5.91 25.56
N HIS A 165 25.55 6.39 25.65
CA HIS A 165 26.63 5.67 26.32
C HIS A 165 26.43 5.46 27.84
N TYR A 166 25.42 6.11 28.45
CA TYR A 166 25.13 6.03 29.87
C TYR A 166 23.92 5.15 30.22
N ALA A 167 23.11 4.75 29.24
CA ALA A 167 21.94 3.91 29.47
C ALA A 167 21.54 3.10 28.22
N PRO A 168 21.10 1.83 28.37
CA PRO A 168 20.52 1.07 27.28
C PRO A 168 19.36 1.81 26.60
N SER A 169 19.28 1.74 25.27
CA SER A 169 18.21 2.39 24.51
C SER A 169 17.74 1.54 23.33
N ILE A 170 16.42 1.43 23.17
CA ILE A 170 15.81 0.86 21.97
C ILE A 170 15.09 2.00 21.25
N THR A 171 15.44 2.23 20.00
CA THR A 171 14.78 3.19 19.12
C THR A 171 14.09 2.41 18.01
N THR A 172 12.84 2.76 17.70
CA THR A 172 12.11 2.14 16.58
C THR A 172 11.81 3.21 15.54
N VAL A 173 12.23 2.97 14.30
CA VAL A 173 11.79 3.73 13.13
C VAL A 173 10.55 3.07 12.53
N THR A 174 9.53 3.86 12.24
CA THR A 174 8.33 3.40 11.54
C THR A 174 8.39 3.84 10.08
N ILE A 175 8.39 2.87 9.16
CA ILE A 175 8.32 3.08 7.72
C ILE A 175 6.83 3.09 7.32
N PRO A 176 6.30 4.22 6.81
CA PRO A 176 4.95 4.27 6.27
C PRO A 176 4.92 3.58 4.92
N LEU A 177 3.87 2.78 4.69
CA LEU A 177 3.65 2.05 3.44
C LEU A 177 2.52 2.68 2.63
N ILE A 178 2.67 2.63 1.31
CA ILE A 178 1.66 2.91 0.29
C ILE A 178 1.48 1.61 -0.51
N LYS A 179 0.25 1.29 -0.90
CA LYS A 179 -0.05 0.14 -1.77
C LYS A 179 -0.03 0.59 -3.22
N ASP A 180 0.72 -0.12 -4.06
CA ASP A 180 0.93 0.26 -5.47
C ASP A 180 0.03 -0.50 -6.44
N THR A 181 -0.51 -1.66 -6.03
CA THR A 181 -1.43 -2.45 -6.86
C THR A 181 -2.88 -2.06 -6.64
N ASN A 182 -3.64 -2.05 -7.74
CA ASN A 182 -5.04 -1.66 -7.76
C ASN A 182 -5.87 -2.69 -8.53
N ASP A 183 -7.09 -2.95 -8.05
CA ASP A 183 -8.06 -3.79 -8.73
C ASP A 183 -9.18 -2.92 -9.33
N ILE A 184 -9.57 -3.22 -10.57
CA ILE A 184 -10.61 -2.51 -11.31
C ILE A 184 -11.67 -3.50 -11.77
N ALA A 185 -12.90 -3.32 -11.29
CA ALA A 185 -14.09 -4.03 -11.72
C ALA A 185 -14.84 -3.23 -12.79
N VAL A 186 -14.83 -3.71 -14.03
CA VAL A 186 -15.57 -3.11 -15.15
C VAL A 186 -16.85 -3.91 -15.39
N MET A 187 -18.00 -3.24 -15.28
CA MET A 187 -19.31 -3.85 -15.47
C MET A 187 -20.00 -3.32 -16.72
N LEU A 188 -20.57 -4.23 -17.51
CA LEU A 188 -21.43 -3.91 -18.65
C LEU A 188 -22.84 -4.43 -18.37
N MET A 189 -23.82 -3.54 -18.28
CA MET A 189 -25.21 -3.90 -17.99
C MET A 189 -26.12 -3.51 -19.15
N ASN A 190 -26.94 -4.44 -19.63
CA ASN A 190 -27.94 -4.13 -20.66
C ASN A 190 -29.04 -3.20 -20.13
N THR A 191 -29.65 -2.42 -21.02
CA THR A 191 -30.72 -1.47 -20.67
C THR A 191 -32.13 -1.95 -21.04
N ASP A 192 -32.25 -3.02 -21.80
CA ASP A 192 -33.48 -3.36 -22.55
C ASP A 192 -33.95 -4.81 -22.38
N GLY A 193 -33.16 -5.68 -21.74
CA GLY A 193 -33.48 -7.11 -21.66
C GLY A 193 -32.58 -8.01 -22.51
N THR A 194 -31.78 -7.44 -23.41
CA THR A 194 -30.85 -8.20 -24.26
C THR A 194 -29.81 -8.93 -23.43
N VAL A 195 -29.66 -10.24 -23.66
CA VAL A 195 -28.66 -11.06 -22.96
C VAL A 195 -27.28 -10.75 -23.53
N LEU A 196 -26.34 -10.38 -22.65
CA LEU A 196 -24.94 -10.17 -23.00
C LEU A 196 -24.14 -11.45 -22.71
N ASN A 197 -23.14 -11.74 -23.54
CA ASN A 197 -22.19 -12.82 -23.35
C ASN A 197 -20.79 -12.25 -23.17
N THR A 198 -19.95 -12.92 -22.38
CA THR A 198 -18.55 -12.50 -22.16
C THR A 198 -17.75 -12.45 -23.46
N GLU A 199 -18.12 -13.27 -24.46
CA GLU A 199 -17.50 -13.29 -25.80
C GLU A 199 -17.90 -12.11 -26.70
N ASP A 200 -18.95 -11.36 -26.34
CA ASP A 200 -19.43 -10.23 -27.16
C ASP A 200 -18.47 -9.03 -27.09
N PHE A 201 -17.66 -8.93 -26.02
CA PHE A 201 -16.78 -7.78 -25.79
C PHE A 201 -15.37 -8.18 -25.36
N SER A 202 -14.39 -7.44 -25.85
CA SER A 202 -13.03 -7.43 -25.35
C SER A 202 -12.79 -6.17 -24.52
N VAL A 203 -12.34 -6.33 -23.28
CA VAL A 203 -12.02 -5.22 -22.35
C VAL A 203 -10.52 -5.12 -22.19
N SER A 204 -9.97 -3.90 -22.25
CA SER A 204 -8.56 -3.65 -21.94
C SER A 204 -8.38 -2.28 -21.29
N PHE A 205 -7.39 -2.18 -20.41
CA PHE A 205 -6.92 -0.91 -19.86
C PHE A 205 -5.47 -0.69 -20.29
N THR A 206 -5.16 0.42 -20.94
CA THR A 206 -3.81 0.72 -21.43
C THR A 206 -3.17 1.82 -20.60
N TYR A 207 -1.98 1.56 -20.05
CA TYR A 207 -1.30 2.52 -19.19
C TYR A 207 0.23 2.29 -19.12
N ALA A 208 1.00 3.32 -18.78
CA ALA A 208 2.48 3.29 -18.75
C ALA A 208 3.01 3.42 -17.31
N ASP A 209 2.71 2.43 -16.50
CA ASP A 209 2.94 2.34 -15.05
C ASP A 209 3.80 1.13 -14.63
N SER A 210 4.34 0.41 -15.61
CA SER A 210 5.03 -0.87 -15.39
C SER A 210 6.43 -0.78 -14.78
N TRP A 211 6.99 0.42 -14.59
CA TRP A 211 8.33 0.61 -14.04
C TRP A 211 8.33 1.71 -12.99
N LEU A 212 8.54 1.33 -11.74
CA LEU A 212 8.62 2.21 -10.58
C LEU A 212 10.08 2.37 -10.16
N ALA A 213 10.50 3.61 -9.93
CA ALA A 213 11.81 3.93 -9.40
C ALA A 213 11.86 3.67 -7.88
N TRP A 214 13.07 3.78 -7.32
CA TRP A 214 13.34 3.62 -5.88
C TRP A 214 12.50 4.51 -4.96
N ASP A 215 12.08 5.69 -5.44
CA ASP A 215 11.24 6.66 -4.75
C ASP A 215 9.74 6.49 -5.05
N ASN A 216 9.38 5.35 -5.64
CA ASN A 216 8.05 4.97 -6.11
C ASN A 216 7.53 5.82 -7.27
N ALA A 217 8.34 6.71 -7.87
CA ALA A 217 7.91 7.44 -9.05
C ALA A 217 7.76 6.48 -10.25
N VAL A 218 6.67 6.61 -11.01
CA VAL A 218 6.57 5.96 -12.32
C VAL A 218 7.63 6.54 -13.24
N MET A 219 8.47 5.68 -13.81
CA MET A 219 9.54 6.12 -14.69
C MET A 219 8.99 6.66 -16.01
N THR A 220 9.58 7.74 -16.51
CA THR A 220 9.17 8.37 -17.79
C THR A 220 9.36 7.46 -19.00
N GLN A 221 10.21 6.44 -18.86
CA GLN A 221 10.51 5.42 -19.86
C GLN A 221 9.72 4.12 -19.65
N SER A 222 8.76 4.10 -18.72
CA SER A 222 7.84 2.96 -18.54
C SER A 222 7.16 2.63 -19.87
N PRO A 223 7.26 1.38 -20.35
CA PRO A 223 6.50 0.99 -21.53
C PRO A 223 5.01 0.94 -21.21
N THR A 224 4.18 1.25 -22.21
CA THR A 224 2.74 1.02 -22.13
C THR A 224 2.47 -0.48 -22.02
N VAL A 225 1.58 -0.81 -21.09
CA VAL A 225 1.04 -2.14 -20.83
C VAL A 225 -0.44 -2.14 -21.18
N THR A 226 -0.87 -3.20 -21.84
CA THR A 226 -2.27 -3.55 -22.05
C THR A 226 -2.69 -4.53 -20.98
N TYR A 227 -3.42 -4.05 -19.98
CA TYR A 227 -4.04 -4.87 -18.94
C TYR A 227 -5.32 -5.48 -19.50
N THR A 228 -5.46 -6.79 -19.38
CA THR A 228 -6.64 -7.55 -19.77
C THR A 228 -7.24 -8.27 -18.56
N PRO A 229 -8.55 -8.56 -18.56
CA PRO A 229 -9.20 -9.16 -17.41
C PRO A 229 -8.62 -10.53 -17.03
N TRP A 230 -8.34 -10.72 -15.75
CA TRP A 230 -7.95 -12.03 -15.19
C TRP A 230 -9.19 -12.87 -14.81
N SER A 231 -10.37 -12.23 -14.70
CA SER A 231 -11.66 -12.86 -14.42
C SER A 231 -12.77 -12.19 -15.23
N GLN A 232 -13.72 -13.00 -15.68
CA GLN A 232 -14.92 -12.58 -16.40
C GLN A 232 -16.12 -13.36 -15.86
N LEU A 233 -17.17 -12.66 -15.44
CA LEU A 233 -18.34 -13.24 -14.81
C LEU A 233 -19.62 -12.70 -15.47
N TYR A 234 -20.63 -13.57 -15.56
CA TYR A 234 -21.99 -13.21 -15.95
C TYR A 234 -22.90 -13.19 -14.73
N GLY A 235 -23.71 -12.16 -14.62
CA GLY A 235 -24.77 -12.01 -13.63
C GLY A 235 -26.09 -11.64 -14.28
N GLU A 236 -27.17 -12.05 -13.64
CA GLU A 236 -28.53 -11.73 -14.07
C GLU A 236 -29.33 -11.23 -12.88
N SER A 237 -30.05 -10.12 -13.06
CA SER A 237 -31.01 -9.66 -12.07
C SER A 237 -32.38 -9.49 -12.70
N THR A 238 -33.38 -10.05 -12.05
CA THR A 238 -34.79 -9.84 -12.38
C THR A 238 -35.36 -8.85 -11.39
N SER A 239 -35.93 -7.75 -11.88
CA SER A 239 -36.71 -6.87 -11.02
C SER A 239 -38.09 -7.48 -10.84
N ASP A 240 -38.38 -8.17 -9.75
CA ASP A 240 -39.74 -8.65 -9.48
C ASP A 240 -40.64 -7.42 -9.20
N SER A 241 -41.20 -6.83 -10.25
CA SER A 241 -42.11 -5.70 -10.17
C SER A 241 -43.52 -6.16 -9.78
N ARG A 242 -43.64 -7.06 -8.81
CA ARG A 242 -44.88 -7.29 -8.09
C ARG A 242 -45.03 -6.18 -7.05
N ALA A 243 -45.58 -5.04 -7.48
CA ALA A 243 -46.34 -4.24 -6.54
C ALA A 243 -47.44 -5.16 -5.97
N GLU A 244 -47.55 -5.27 -4.65
CA GLU A 244 -48.70 -5.90 -3.99
C GLU A 244 -49.97 -5.08 -4.30
N THR A 245 -50.53 -5.26 -5.48
CA THR A 245 -51.85 -4.79 -5.84
C THR A 245 -52.67 -5.99 -6.27
N ASP A 246 -53.73 -6.26 -5.50
CA ASP A 246 -54.66 -7.39 -5.60
C ASP A 246 -55.49 -7.47 -6.92
N ASP A 247 -55.05 -6.84 -8.01
CA ASP A 247 -55.73 -6.90 -9.30
C ASP A 247 -54.94 -7.76 -10.30
N VAL A 248 -55.30 -9.04 -10.36
CA VAL A 248 -54.81 -10.01 -11.33
C VAL A 248 -55.39 -9.67 -12.71
N ASN A 249 -54.57 -9.00 -13.53
CA ASN A 249 -54.64 -9.14 -14.98
C ASN A 249 -53.38 -9.89 -15.43
N ASP A 250 -53.57 -11.17 -15.77
CA ASP A 250 -52.55 -12.15 -16.16
C ASP A 250 -52.07 -11.91 -17.60
N ASN A 251 -51.54 -10.71 -17.85
CA ASN A 251 -50.66 -10.48 -18.99
C ASN A 251 -49.24 -10.47 -18.44
N ASP A 252 -48.56 -11.60 -18.60
CA ASP A 252 -47.17 -11.88 -18.26
C ASP A 252 -46.23 -10.81 -18.86
N VAL A 253 -46.09 -9.67 -18.19
CA VAL A 253 -44.97 -8.76 -18.40
C VAL A 253 -43.82 -9.38 -17.64
N SER A 254 -43.12 -10.31 -18.30
CA SER A 254 -41.84 -10.81 -17.80
C SER A 254 -40.97 -9.59 -17.48
N ALA A 255 -40.60 -9.44 -16.22
CA ALA A 255 -39.76 -8.32 -15.81
C ALA A 255 -38.49 -8.28 -16.69
N PRO A 256 -38.03 -7.10 -17.14
CA PRO A 256 -36.86 -7.03 -17.99
C PRO A 256 -35.67 -7.62 -17.24
N VAL A 257 -35.11 -8.68 -17.82
CA VAL A 257 -33.90 -9.34 -17.34
C VAL A 257 -32.72 -8.39 -17.53
N ARG A 258 -32.04 -8.05 -16.44
CA ARG A 258 -30.81 -7.25 -16.50
C ARG A 258 -29.60 -8.19 -16.49
N SER A 259 -29.06 -8.43 -17.67
CA SER A 259 -27.79 -9.11 -17.88
C SER A 259 -26.64 -8.14 -17.56
N THR A 260 -25.69 -8.60 -16.75
CA THR A 260 -24.48 -7.86 -16.40
C THR A 260 -23.25 -8.73 -16.61
N LEU A 261 -22.27 -8.20 -17.32
CA LEU A 261 -20.93 -8.79 -17.41
C LEU A 261 -20.01 -8.05 -16.45
N LEU A 262 -19.18 -8.77 -15.70
CA LEU A 262 -18.14 -8.21 -14.84
C LEU A 262 -16.78 -8.70 -15.34
N TYR A 263 -15.88 -7.75 -15.59
CA TYR A 263 -14.50 -7.96 -15.98
C TYR A 263 -13.60 -7.41 -14.87
N GLU A 264 -12.73 -8.23 -14.32
CA GLU A 264 -11.82 -7.83 -13.24
C GLU A 264 -10.39 -7.74 -13.77
N LEU A 265 -9.77 -6.57 -13.57
CA LEU A 265 -8.40 -6.27 -13.96
C LEU A 265 -7.58 -5.91 -12.72
N SER A 266 -6.29 -6.20 -12.74
CA SER A 266 -5.33 -5.67 -11.78
C SER A 266 -4.32 -4.79 -12.51
N VAL A 267 -3.99 -3.63 -11.95
CA VAL A 267 -3.08 -2.63 -12.54
C VAL A 267 -2.04 -2.17 -11.51
N SER A 268 -0.96 -1.54 -11.97
CA SER A 268 0.05 -0.98 -11.06
C SER A 268 -0.40 0.41 -10.56
N ARG A 269 0.55 1.27 -10.18
CA ARG A 269 0.26 2.52 -9.48
C ARG A 269 -0.42 3.53 -10.39
N LEU A 270 -1.60 4.00 -9.98
CA LEU A 270 -2.36 5.02 -10.71
C LEU A 270 -1.84 6.43 -10.40
N MET A 271 -1.49 7.18 -11.45
CA MET A 271 -0.97 8.55 -11.30
C MET A 271 -1.90 9.60 -11.90
N THR A 272 -2.02 10.73 -11.20
CA THR A 272 -2.70 11.93 -11.72
C THR A 272 -2.04 12.42 -13.02
N GLY A 273 -2.86 12.81 -13.99
CA GLY A 273 -2.39 13.21 -15.33
C GLY A 273 -1.79 12.07 -16.16
N GLY A 274 -1.91 10.82 -15.70
CA GLY A 274 -1.53 9.64 -16.45
C GLY A 274 -2.43 9.44 -17.68
N ASN A 275 -1.82 9.14 -18.83
CA ASN A 275 -2.54 8.87 -20.07
C ASN A 275 -3.04 7.42 -20.10
N ALA A 276 -4.07 7.12 -19.31
CA ALA A 276 -4.59 5.77 -19.12
C ALA A 276 -6.01 5.65 -19.68
N TYR A 277 -6.27 4.62 -20.50
CA TYR A 277 -7.57 4.45 -21.15
C TYR A 277 -8.15 3.07 -20.93
N LEU A 278 -9.44 3.04 -20.61
CA LEU A 278 -10.27 1.84 -20.73
C LEU A 278 -10.85 1.80 -22.14
N ASP A 279 -10.60 0.71 -22.84
CA ASP A 279 -11.16 0.38 -24.15
C ASP A 279 -12.07 -0.84 -24.03
N ILE A 280 -13.27 -0.75 -24.60
CA ILE A 280 -14.19 -1.89 -24.77
C ILE A 280 -14.53 -2.01 -26.24
N VAL A 281 -14.18 -3.15 -26.81
CA VAL A 281 -14.37 -3.48 -28.23
C VAL A 281 -15.46 -4.51 -28.36
N ARG A 282 -16.46 -4.25 -29.21
CA ARG A 282 -17.47 -5.22 -29.58
C ARG A 282 -16.87 -6.19 -30.59
N ASN A 283 -16.91 -7.49 -30.29
CA ASN A 283 -16.18 -8.50 -31.04
C ASN A 283 -16.86 -8.89 -32.37
N THR A 284 -18.15 -8.60 -32.53
CA THR A 284 -18.91 -8.96 -33.74
C THR A 284 -18.44 -8.18 -34.98
N ASP A 285 -17.97 -6.95 -34.81
CA ASP A 285 -17.51 -6.06 -35.88
C ASP A 285 -16.15 -5.38 -35.60
N GLY A 286 -15.60 -5.55 -34.40
CA GLY A 286 -14.35 -4.95 -33.98
C GLY A 286 -14.48 -3.46 -33.65
N GLU A 287 -15.70 -2.93 -33.50
CA GLU A 287 -15.91 -1.54 -33.15
C GLU A 287 -15.54 -1.26 -31.69
N ARG A 288 -14.75 -0.22 -31.45
CA ARG A 288 -14.47 0.28 -30.11
C ARG A 288 -15.64 1.15 -29.63
N ILE A 289 -16.51 0.55 -28.84
CA ILE A 289 -17.74 1.18 -28.34
C ILE A 289 -17.51 2.09 -27.11
N ILE A 290 -16.47 1.83 -26.32
CA ILE A 290 -16.09 2.67 -25.16
C ILE A 290 -14.60 2.94 -25.22
N HIS A 291 -14.23 4.21 -25.05
CA HIS A 291 -12.86 4.69 -24.91
C HIS A 291 -12.84 5.86 -23.93
N VAL A 292 -12.38 5.64 -22.70
CA VAL A 292 -12.51 6.63 -21.62
C VAL A 292 -11.25 6.74 -20.75
N PRO A 293 -10.85 7.96 -20.34
CA PRO A 293 -9.75 8.16 -19.41
C PRO A 293 -10.18 7.80 -17.98
N LEU A 294 -10.06 6.52 -17.62
CA LEU A 294 -10.71 6.00 -16.40
C LEU A 294 -10.17 6.60 -15.10
N ILE A 295 -8.88 6.99 -15.06
CA ILE A 295 -8.26 7.65 -13.89
C ILE A 295 -8.96 8.98 -13.59
N ASP A 296 -9.28 9.78 -14.62
CA ASP A 296 -9.96 11.07 -14.43
C ASP A 296 -11.36 10.87 -13.83
N PHE A 297 -12.04 9.78 -14.22
CA PHE A 297 -13.33 9.40 -13.65
C PHE A 297 -13.22 8.94 -12.18
N PHE A 298 -12.15 8.22 -11.82
CA PHE A 298 -11.87 7.88 -10.41
C PHE A 298 -11.60 9.13 -9.57
N ILE A 299 -10.81 10.08 -10.08
CA ILE A 299 -10.56 11.36 -9.40
C ILE A 299 -11.86 12.17 -9.27
N LEU A 300 -12.71 12.17 -10.30
CA LEU A 300 -13.98 12.90 -10.24
C LEU A 300 -14.92 12.33 -9.16
N GLU A 301 -14.93 11.01 -8.95
CA GLU A 301 -15.71 10.36 -7.88
C GLU A 301 -15.28 10.79 -6.48
N LYS A 302 -14.00 11.17 -6.28
CA LYS A 302 -13.49 11.74 -5.01
C LYS A 302 -14.47 12.76 -4.43
N GLY A 303 -15.00 13.62 -5.30
CA GLY A 303 -16.03 14.61 -4.99
C GLY A 303 -15.73 15.43 -3.74
N ASN A 304 -16.79 15.88 -3.06
CA ASN A 304 -16.67 16.56 -1.76
C ASN A 304 -16.46 15.59 -0.57
N ARG A 305 -16.61 14.28 -0.78
CA ARG A 305 -16.51 13.28 0.29
C ARG A 305 -15.07 13.09 0.74
N TYR A 306 -14.13 13.20 -0.20
CA TYR A 306 -12.71 13.00 0.00
C TYR A 306 -11.89 14.23 -0.44
N ASP A 307 -12.50 15.42 -0.44
CA ASP A 307 -11.87 16.69 -0.85
C ASP A 307 -10.65 17.08 0.00
N MET A 308 -10.58 16.57 1.23
CA MET A 308 -9.43 16.71 2.12
C MET A 308 -8.15 16.05 1.60
N TYR A 309 -8.24 15.16 0.60
CA TYR A 309 -7.11 14.53 -0.05
C TYR A 309 -6.81 15.19 -1.39
N GLY A 310 -5.52 15.40 -1.68
CA GLY A 310 -5.07 15.70 -3.04
C GLY A 310 -5.41 14.54 -3.98
N ASP A 311 -5.49 14.80 -5.29
CA ASP A 311 -5.92 13.77 -6.25
C ASP A 311 -5.01 12.54 -6.24
N GLN A 312 -3.68 12.74 -6.16
CA GLN A 312 -2.73 11.64 -6.06
C GLN A 312 -2.86 10.88 -4.73
N GLU A 313 -3.07 11.59 -3.62
CA GLU A 313 -3.28 10.96 -2.31
C GLU A 313 -4.57 10.12 -2.30
N TYR A 314 -5.64 10.57 -2.98
CA TYR A 314 -6.85 9.78 -3.12
C TYR A 314 -6.58 8.48 -3.90
N LEU A 315 -5.87 8.57 -5.02
CA LEU A 315 -5.51 7.39 -5.83
C LEU A 315 -4.60 6.42 -5.06
N ASP A 316 -3.63 6.93 -4.30
CA ASP A 316 -2.72 6.10 -3.48
C ASP A 316 -3.41 5.50 -2.23
N ARG A 317 -4.53 6.07 -1.77
CA ARG A 317 -5.30 5.59 -0.60
C ARG A 317 -6.37 4.56 -0.93
N ARG A 318 -6.77 4.48 -2.20
CA ARG A 318 -7.82 3.58 -2.69
C ARG A 318 -7.20 2.57 -3.62
N SER A 319 -7.43 1.28 -3.36
CA SER A 319 -6.89 0.20 -4.20
C SER A 319 -7.95 -0.64 -4.92
N ASP A 320 -9.23 -0.33 -4.72
CA ASP A 320 -10.37 -1.04 -5.29
C ASP A 320 -11.23 -0.05 -6.06
N TYR A 321 -11.45 -0.27 -7.35
CA TYR A 321 -12.24 0.61 -8.20
C TYR A 321 -13.32 -0.17 -8.92
N SER A 322 -14.43 0.49 -9.22
CA SER A 322 -15.46 -0.08 -10.10
C SER A 322 -15.98 0.95 -11.08
N ALA A 323 -16.31 0.50 -12.28
CA ALA A 323 -16.91 1.28 -13.34
C ALA A 323 -18.02 0.50 -14.03
N LEU A 324 -19.25 1.00 -13.98
CA LEU A 324 -20.42 0.41 -14.64
C LEU A 324 -20.81 1.27 -15.85
N PHE A 325 -20.96 0.59 -16.99
CA PHE A 325 -21.43 1.14 -18.25
C PHE A 325 -22.73 0.44 -18.67
N PHE A 326 -23.61 1.20 -19.32
CA PHE A 326 -24.85 0.68 -19.85
C PHE A 326 -24.72 0.36 -21.33
N ILE A 327 -25.26 -0.78 -21.73
CA ILE A 327 -25.26 -1.29 -23.10
C ILE A 327 -26.70 -1.26 -23.65
N ASP A 328 -26.87 -0.72 -24.85
CA ASP A 328 -28.15 -0.68 -25.55
C ASP A 328 -28.45 -1.98 -26.33
N ASN A 329 -29.59 -1.99 -27.02
CA ASN A 329 -30.08 -3.11 -27.80
C ASN A 329 -29.19 -3.44 -29.01
N ASP A 330 -28.37 -2.49 -29.48
CA ASP A 330 -27.44 -2.66 -30.59
C ASP A 330 -26.05 -3.10 -30.08
N MET A 331 -25.94 -3.51 -28.82
CA MET A 331 -24.68 -3.81 -28.14
C MET A 331 -23.71 -2.62 -28.16
N GLY A 332 -24.23 -1.40 -28.20
CA GLY A 332 -23.48 -0.15 -28.17
C GLY A 332 -23.47 0.49 -26.79
N TRP A 333 -22.63 1.52 -26.59
CA TRP A 333 -22.59 2.25 -25.34
C TRP A 333 -23.77 3.22 -25.20
N TYR A 334 -24.66 2.94 -24.25
CA TYR A 334 -25.76 3.83 -23.88
C TYR A 334 -25.27 4.99 -23.00
N MET A 335 -24.65 5.99 -23.62
CA MET A 335 -24.06 7.15 -22.92
C MET A 335 -25.07 7.94 -22.07
N ALA A 336 -26.34 7.97 -22.46
CA ALA A 336 -27.39 8.67 -21.72
C ALA A 336 -27.67 8.06 -20.33
N GLY A 337 -27.26 6.80 -20.11
CA GLY A 337 -27.29 6.17 -18.78
C GLY A 337 -26.17 6.64 -17.85
N GLY A 338 -25.17 7.37 -18.37
CA GLY A 338 -23.97 7.78 -17.63
C GLY A 338 -22.98 6.64 -17.39
N ILE A 339 -21.95 6.93 -16.59
CA ILE A 339 -20.96 5.97 -16.08
C ILE A 339 -21.09 5.96 -14.56
N TYR A 340 -21.13 4.80 -13.93
CA TYR A 340 -21.17 4.71 -12.47
C TYR A 340 -19.80 4.29 -11.94
N ILE A 341 -19.14 5.16 -11.20
CA ILE A 341 -17.84 4.90 -10.58
C ILE A 341 -18.02 4.68 -9.10
N ASN A 342 -17.55 3.55 -8.56
CA ASN A 342 -17.69 3.22 -7.13
C ASN A 342 -19.13 3.36 -6.60
N GLY A 343 -20.12 3.09 -7.47
CA GLY A 343 -21.55 3.23 -7.19
C GLY A 343 -22.13 4.63 -7.39
N TRP A 344 -21.33 5.65 -7.73
CA TRP A 344 -21.78 7.02 -7.98
C TRP A 344 -21.92 7.33 -9.46
N ALA A 345 -23.05 7.90 -9.84
CA ALA A 345 -23.31 8.30 -11.23
C ALA A 345 -22.46 9.51 -11.62
N ILE A 346 -21.78 9.38 -12.77
CA ILE A 346 -21.02 10.42 -13.45
C ILE A 346 -21.59 10.60 -14.84
N VAL A 347 -21.79 11.85 -15.24
CA VAL A 347 -22.18 12.22 -16.61
C VAL A 347 -20.91 12.59 -17.37
N PRO A 348 -20.49 11.81 -18.39
CA PRO A 348 -19.37 12.18 -19.23
C PRO A 348 -19.63 13.53 -19.92
N PRO A 349 -18.59 14.35 -20.17
CA PRO A 349 -18.73 15.55 -20.97
C PRO A 349 -19.29 15.18 -22.35
N GLN A 350 -20.46 15.70 -22.70
CA GLN A 350 -20.99 15.59 -24.05
C GLN A 350 -20.26 16.60 -24.93
N SER A 351 -19.10 16.22 -25.46
CA SER A 351 -18.52 16.96 -26.58
C SER A 351 -19.28 16.59 -27.87
N ASP A 352 -19.71 17.61 -28.60
CA ASP A 352 -20.47 17.57 -29.85
C ASP A 352 -19.98 16.49 -30.87
N PRO A 353 -20.89 15.98 -31.73
CA PRO A 353 -20.67 14.77 -32.52
C PRO A 353 -19.43 14.87 -33.42
N ILE A 354 -18.55 13.89 -33.33
CA ILE A 354 -17.55 13.63 -34.36
C ILE A 354 -18.29 12.92 -35.50
N TYR A 355 -18.44 13.63 -36.62
CA TYR A 355 -18.98 13.13 -37.89
C TYR A 355 -18.22 11.93 -38.44
#